data_AF-A0A951HF45-F1
#
_entry.id   AF-A0A951HF45-F1
#
_cell.length_a   1.000
_cell.length_b   1.000
_cell.length_c   1.000
_cell.angle_alpha   90.00
_cell.angle_beta   90.00
_cell.angle_gamma   90.00
#
_symmetry.space_group_name_H-M   'P 1'
#
loop_
_entity.id
_entity.type
_entity.pdbx_description
1 polymer ?
#
loop_
_entity_poly.entity_id
_entity_poly.type
_entity_poly.pdbx_seq_one_letter_code
_entity_poly.pdbx_strand_id
1 'polypeptide(L)'
;MRLLAAALLILAAPAIAQPGSAGPQPGLSGAVFAPSEEANTLFQGLSTHVLTDQVLETGMAATGHGVGPLDEIVERSLARGEQVQGWQDSGIDIRAAVAAREGGLAGNMAVAASSFGYAFVYYEDRPIEAIVPPDWVMVARRGAPVEGAIVQVEIGHVSPKVILAERVAYRRQGKAYCRTQAESRLYADPAVRPAEFDLVALVMTMRALRAADRMSLCEVAEETAPGRYRMRMFDGGGYRLAALDRGDIFQIVARGAGQAPARP
;
A
#
# COMPACT_ATOMS: atom_id res chain seq x y z
N MET A 1 -0.28 -4.29 1.30
CA MET A 1 -1.10 -3.15 0.90
C MET A 1 -0.29 -1.85 0.70
N ARG A 2 0.89 -1.84 0.04
CA ARG A 2 1.50 -0.57 -0.46
C ARG A 2 0.57 0.34 -1.30
N LEU A 3 -0.69 0.00 -1.58
CA LEU A 3 -1.12 -0.74 -2.78
C LEU A 3 -2.64 -0.75 -2.90
N LEU A 4 -3.36 -0.68 -1.77
CA LEU A 4 -4.80 -0.40 -1.76
C LEU A 4 -5.01 1.11 -1.55
N ALA A 5 -4.25 1.73 -0.64
CA ALA A 5 -4.25 3.16 -0.38
C ALA A 5 -3.62 4.03 -1.48
N ALA A 6 -2.48 3.61 -2.06
CA ALA A 6 -1.89 4.30 -3.22
C ALA A 6 -2.76 4.14 -4.48
N ALA A 7 -3.37 2.96 -4.70
CA ALA A 7 -4.38 2.77 -5.76
C ALA A 7 -5.62 3.65 -5.53
N LEU A 8 -6.02 3.83 -4.26
CA LEU A 8 -7.11 4.70 -3.85
C LEU A 8 -6.87 6.19 -4.05
N LEU A 9 -5.64 6.67 -3.81
CA LEU A 9 -5.25 8.06 -4.09
C LEU A 9 -5.15 8.34 -5.60
N ILE A 10 -4.84 7.32 -6.41
CA ILE A 10 -4.86 7.44 -7.87
C ILE A 10 -6.30 7.52 -8.40
N LEU A 11 -7.29 6.96 -7.71
CA LEU A 11 -8.71 6.96 -8.13
C LEU A 11 -9.46 8.26 -7.80
N ALA A 12 -8.84 9.20 -7.08
CA ALA A 12 -9.30 10.58 -6.99
C ALA A 12 -8.90 11.41 -8.23
N ALA A 13 -7.99 10.89 -9.06
CA ALA A 13 -7.84 11.31 -10.45
C ALA A 13 -8.59 10.30 -11.34
N PRO A 14 -9.26 10.75 -12.42
CA PRO A 14 -9.99 9.84 -13.29
C PRO A 14 -9.03 8.78 -13.86
N ALA A 15 -9.29 7.51 -13.55
CA ALA A 15 -8.60 6.39 -14.16
C ALA A 15 -8.96 6.31 -15.64
N ILE A 16 -7.96 6.42 -16.51
CA ILE A 16 -7.98 5.75 -17.81
C ILE A 16 -6.63 5.07 -17.96
N ALA A 17 -6.64 3.73 -17.90
CA ALA A 17 -5.54 2.93 -18.38
C ALA A 17 -5.77 2.64 -19.87
N GLN A 18 -4.84 3.04 -20.74
CA GLN A 18 -4.32 2.18 -21.80
C GLN A 18 -2.90 2.62 -22.23
N PRO A 19 -2.06 1.67 -22.67
CA PRO A 19 -0.66 1.92 -23.03
C PRO A 19 -0.59 2.44 -24.46
N GLY A 20 -0.28 3.71 -24.63
CA GLY A 20 -0.06 4.29 -25.96
C GLY A 20 -0.19 5.80 -25.93
N SER A 21 0.92 6.47 -26.17
CA SER A 21 1.09 7.92 -26.14
C SER A 21 0.96 8.58 -24.76
N ALA A 22 2.07 9.17 -24.32
CA ALA A 22 2.11 10.09 -23.20
C ALA A 22 1.30 11.35 -23.56
N GLY A 23 -0.01 11.30 -23.33
CA GLY A 23 -0.79 12.50 -23.10
C GLY A 23 -0.50 13.01 -21.67
N PRO A 24 -0.48 14.33 -21.44
CA PRO A 24 -0.27 14.87 -20.11
C PRO A 24 -1.39 14.37 -19.20
N GLN A 25 -1.04 13.61 -18.16
CA GLN A 25 -1.93 13.38 -17.03
C GLN A 25 -2.44 14.75 -16.56
N PRO A 26 -3.70 14.91 -16.13
CA PRO A 26 -4.09 16.05 -15.33
C PRO A 26 -3.27 15.98 -14.05
N GLY A 27 -2.10 16.60 -14.06
CA GLY A 27 -1.21 16.64 -12.91
C GLY A 27 -1.97 17.29 -11.78
N LEU A 28 -1.98 16.64 -10.62
CA LEU A 28 -2.30 17.33 -9.38
C LEU A 28 -1.49 18.63 -9.39
N SER A 29 -2.18 19.78 -9.29
CA SER A 29 -1.53 21.08 -9.32
C SER A 29 -0.38 21.08 -8.30
N GLY A 30 0.79 21.60 -8.67
CA GLY A 30 1.94 21.69 -7.75
C GLY A 30 1.60 22.36 -6.42
N ALA A 31 0.53 23.18 -6.38
CA ALA A 31 -0.01 23.78 -5.15
C ALA A 31 -0.45 22.76 -4.10
N VAL A 32 -0.93 21.58 -4.49
CA VAL A 32 -1.40 20.52 -3.56
C VAL A 32 -0.23 19.86 -2.80
N PHE A 33 0.98 19.98 -3.34
CA PHE A 33 2.22 19.52 -2.70
C PHE A 33 2.98 20.63 -1.99
N ALA A 34 2.44 21.86 -1.98
CA ALA A 34 3.06 22.94 -1.23
C ALA A 34 2.95 22.67 0.28
N PRO A 35 3.95 23.07 1.07
CA PRO A 35 3.87 22.96 2.53
C PRO A 35 2.64 23.69 3.10
N SER A 36 1.98 23.10 4.09
CA SER A 36 0.81 23.67 4.79
C SER A 36 1.09 23.82 6.29
N GLU A 37 0.69 24.95 6.87
CA GLU A 37 0.81 25.20 8.31
C GLU A 37 -0.14 24.32 9.12
N GLU A 38 -1.33 24.06 8.57
CA GLU A 38 -2.33 23.16 9.14
C GLU A 38 -1.79 21.72 9.17
N ALA A 39 -1.25 21.24 8.05
CA ALA A 39 -0.59 19.94 7.97
C ALA A 39 0.58 19.87 8.95
N ASN A 40 1.39 20.92 9.05
CA ASN A 40 2.49 20.97 10.00
C ASN A 40 2.04 20.84 11.46
N THR A 41 1.02 21.61 11.86
CA THR A 41 0.45 21.55 13.21
C THR A 41 -0.07 20.15 13.53
N LEU A 42 -0.76 19.53 12.58
CA LEU A 42 -1.30 18.19 12.76
C LEU A 42 -0.20 17.14 12.86
N PHE A 43 0.78 17.12 11.95
CA PHE A 43 1.89 16.15 12.01
C PHE A 43 2.75 16.31 13.27
N GLN A 44 2.91 17.53 13.80
CA GLN A 44 3.52 17.74 15.12
C GLN A 44 2.68 17.10 16.23
N GLY A 45 1.37 17.28 16.22
CA GLY A 45 0.46 16.58 17.16
C GLY A 45 0.58 15.05 17.06
N LEU A 46 0.61 14.50 15.85
CA LEU A 46 0.73 13.06 15.58
C LEU A 46 2.06 12.45 16.05
N SER A 47 3.14 13.24 16.11
CA SER A 47 4.40 12.76 16.68
C SER A 47 4.32 12.40 18.17
N THR A 48 3.29 12.91 18.85
CA THR A 48 3.05 12.69 20.29
C THR A 48 1.91 11.70 20.57
N HIS A 49 1.03 11.46 19.59
CA HIS A 49 -0.13 10.58 19.71
C HIS A 49 -0.29 9.71 18.46
N VAL A 50 -0.48 8.40 18.65
CA VAL A 50 -0.80 7.50 17.54
C VAL A 50 -2.24 7.73 17.10
N LEU A 51 -2.46 8.01 15.80
CA LEU A 51 -3.81 8.20 15.25
C LEU A 51 -4.75 7.05 15.59
N THR A 52 -5.85 7.40 16.25
CA THR A 52 -7.06 6.59 16.36
C THR A 52 -8.09 7.10 15.33
N ASP A 53 -9.11 6.29 15.01
CA ASP A 53 -10.18 6.67 14.08
C ASP A 53 -10.83 8.03 14.45
N GLN A 54 -10.94 8.33 15.76
CA GLN A 54 -11.52 9.59 16.28
C GLN A 54 -10.63 10.83 16.04
N VAL A 55 -9.31 10.69 16.15
CA VAL A 55 -8.35 11.77 15.85
C VAL A 55 -8.34 12.07 14.35
N LEU A 56 -8.56 11.04 13.53
CA LEU A 56 -8.58 11.14 12.07
C LEU A 56 -9.80 11.92 11.56
N GLU A 57 -10.98 11.68 12.14
CA GLU A 57 -12.21 12.44 11.82
C GLU A 57 -12.12 13.91 12.28
N THR A 58 -11.57 14.14 13.48
CA THR A 58 -11.40 15.50 14.02
C THR A 58 -10.39 16.32 13.20
N GLY A 59 -9.29 15.71 12.76
CA GLY A 59 -8.27 16.36 11.94
C GLY A 59 -8.77 16.76 10.54
N MET A 60 -9.57 15.90 9.89
CA MET A 60 -10.16 16.20 8.57
C MET A 60 -11.20 17.32 8.63
N ALA A 61 -12.03 17.33 9.67
CA ALA A 61 -13.01 18.39 9.88
C ALA A 61 -12.32 19.76 10.07
N ALA A 62 -11.17 19.78 10.75
CA ALA A 62 -10.38 21.00 10.95
C ALA A 62 -9.78 21.56 9.66
N THR A 63 -9.54 20.73 8.63
CA THR A 63 -9.05 21.17 7.32
C THR A 63 -10.15 21.59 6.34
N GLY A 64 -11.42 21.65 6.78
CA GLY A 64 -12.54 22.05 5.93
C GLY A 64 -12.95 21.02 4.87
N HIS A 65 -12.34 19.83 4.89
CA HIS A 65 -12.64 18.74 3.96
C HIS A 65 -13.65 17.77 4.58
N GLY A 66 -14.79 17.61 3.92
CA GLY A 66 -15.74 16.56 4.25
C GLY A 66 -15.12 15.19 3.97
N VAL A 67 -15.35 14.22 4.86
CA VAL A 67 -14.82 12.86 4.70
C VAL A 67 -15.66 11.96 3.79
N GLY A 68 -16.89 12.35 3.47
CA GLY A 68 -17.81 11.57 2.62
C GLY A 68 -17.24 11.21 1.22
N PRO A 69 -16.65 12.16 0.48
CA PRO A 69 -16.03 11.85 -0.82
C PRO A 69 -14.94 10.77 -0.74
N LEU A 70 -14.23 10.67 0.40
CA LEU A 70 -13.17 9.68 0.58
C LEU A 70 -13.74 8.26 0.72
N ASP A 71 -14.86 8.10 1.44
CA ASP A 71 -15.54 6.80 1.57
C ASP A 71 -16.04 6.30 0.21
N GLU A 72 -16.62 7.17 -0.61
CA GLU A 72 -17.08 6.79 -1.95
C GLU A 72 -15.92 6.31 -2.85
N ILE A 73 -14.73 6.90 -2.72
CA ILE A 73 -13.55 6.42 -3.47
C ILE A 73 -13.12 5.04 -2.94
N VAL A 74 -13.08 4.86 -1.60
CA VAL A 74 -12.78 3.55 -0.95
C VAL A 74 -13.75 2.46 -1.41
N GLU A 75 -15.04 2.75 -1.38
CA GLU A 75 -16.08 1.81 -1.78
C GLU A 75 -16.01 1.46 -3.26
N ARG A 76 -15.83 2.45 -4.15
CA ARG A 76 -15.67 2.18 -5.59
C ARG A 76 -14.42 1.36 -5.89
N SER A 77 -13.33 1.59 -5.14
CA SER A 77 -12.08 0.84 -5.33
C SER A 77 -12.20 -0.62 -4.88
N LEU A 78 -13.12 -0.90 -3.96
CA LEU A 78 -13.43 -2.23 -3.45
C LEU A 78 -14.67 -2.85 -4.11
N ALA A 79 -15.22 -2.19 -5.13
CA ALA A 79 -16.38 -2.71 -5.83
C ALA A 79 -16.05 -4.02 -6.54
N ARG A 80 -16.93 -5.01 -6.37
CA ARG A 80 -16.84 -6.30 -7.04
C ARG A 80 -17.03 -6.11 -8.55
N GLY A 81 -16.05 -6.56 -9.33
CA GLY A 81 -16.14 -6.68 -10.77
C GLY A 81 -16.68 -8.05 -11.20
N GLU A 82 -16.09 -8.59 -12.27
CA GLU A 82 -16.40 -9.92 -12.78
C GLU A 82 -16.02 -11.03 -11.78
N GLN A 83 -16.86 -12.08 -11.70
CA GLN A 83 -16.50 -13.29 -10.97
C GLN A 83 -15.71 -14.23 -11.87
N VAL A 84 -14.54 -14.67 -11.42
CA VAL A 84 -13.64 -15.53 -12.21
C VAL A 84 -13.60 -16.92 -11.59
N GLN A 85 -14.08 -17.93 -12.32
CA GLN A 85 -13.98 -19.32 -11.86
C GLN A 85 -12.52 -19.80 -11.88
N GLY A 86 -12.11 -20.55 -10.86
CA GLY A 86 -10.76 -21.12 -10.76
C GLY A 86 -9.65 -20.08 -10.58
N TRP A 87 -9.99 -18.84 -10.21
CA TRP A 87 -9.03 -17.74 -10.05
C TRP A 87 -7.88 -18.10 -9.09
N GLN A 88 -8.16 -18.88 -8.05
CA GLN A 88 -7.19 -19.26 -7.03
C GLN A 88 -6.06 -20.14 -7.57
N ASP A 89 -6.28 -20.86 -8.67
CA ASP A 89 -5.31 -21.75 -9.29
C ASP A 89 -4.59 -21.10 -10.49
N SER A 90 -5.02 -19.89 -10.85
CA SER A 90 -4.40 -19.07 -11.90
C SER A 90 -3.08 -18.43 -11.42
N GLY A 91 -2.33 -17.88 -12.36
CA GLY A 91 -1.05 -17.23 -12.07
C GLY A 91 0.04 -18.20 -11.58
N ILE A 92 0.97 -17.64 -10.80
CA ILE A 92 2.15 -18.31 -10.26
C ILE A 92 2.18 -18.25 -8.73
N ASP A 93 2.92 -19.17 -8.14
CA ASP A 93 3.30 -19.07 -6.73
C ASP A 93 4.48 -18.10 -6.59
N ILE A 94 4.18 -16.84 -6.27
CA ILE A 94 5.22 -15.80 -6.20
C ILE A 94 6.24 -16.07 -5.09
N ARG A 95 5.83 -16.64 -3.96
CA ARG A 95 6.74 -16.97 -2.86
C ARG A 95 7.72 -18.06 -3.31
N ALA A 96 7.23 -19.08 -4.01
CA ALA A 96 8.09 -20.11 -4.59
C ALA A 96 9.06 -19.52 -5.64
N ALA A 97 8.58 -18.62 -6.50
CA ALA A 97 9.42 -17.92 -7.47
C ALA A 97 10.54 -17.09 -6.82
N VAL A 98 10.26 -16.43 -5.69
CA VAL A 98 11.26 -15.71 -4.88
C VAL A 98 12.22 -16.70 -4.21
N ALA A 99 11.70 -17.79 -3.64
CA ALA A 99 12.50 -18.80 -2.95
C ALA A 99 13.45 -19.56 -3.89
N ALA A 100 13.10 -19.71 -5.16
CA ALA A 100 13.91 -20.40 -6.17
C ALA A 100 15.14 -19.60 -6.62
N ARG A 101 15.24 -18.31 -6.29
CA ARG A 101 16.42 -17.49 -6.62
C ARG A 101 17.56 -17.72 -5.64
N GLU A 102 18.78 -17.41 -6.07
CA GLU A 102 19.96 -17.42 -5.20
C GLU A 102 19.73 -16.54 -3.96
N GLY A 103 20.07 -17.05 -2.78
CA GLY A 103 19.75 -16.43 -1.48
C GLY A 103 18.35 -16.74 -0.95
N GLY A 104 17.47 -17.37 -1.73
CA GLY A 104 16.14 -17.80 -1.32
C GLY A 104 15.24 -16.65 -0.87
N LEU A 105 14.27 -16.94 0.01
CA LEU A 105 13.41 -15.90 0.57
C LEU A 105 14.23 -14.82 1.29
N ALA A 106 15.25 -15.20 2.06
CA ALA A 106 16.10 -14.32 2.87
C ALA A 106 17.01 -13.38 2.07
N GLY A 107 17.34 -13.74 0.84
CA GLY A 107 18.19 -12.95 -0.05
C GLY A 107 17.42 -12.09 -1.04
N ASN A 108 16.10 -12.25 -1.16
CA ASN A 108 15.32 -11.61 -2.23
C ASN A 108 14.08 -10.86 -1.69
N MET A 109 13.59 -9.92 -2.49
CA MET A 109 12.35 -9.19 -2.25
C MET A 109 11.65 -8.84 -3.56
N ALA A 110 10.36 -8.48 -3.51
CA ALA A 110 9.68 -7.88 -4.65
C ALA A 110 9.71 -6.35 -4.56
N VAL A 111 10.01 -5.69 -5.68
CA VAL A 111 10.07 -4.22 -5.84
C VAL A 111 9.15 -3.81 -6.96
N ALA A 112 8.42 -2.71 -6.77
CA ALA A 112 7.65 -2.07 -7.82
C ALA A 112 7.78 -0.56 -7.65
N ALA A 113 7.87 0.16 -8.76
CA ALA A 113 7.69 1.60 -8.75
C ALA A 113 6.24 1.93 -8.34
N SER A 114 6.06 3.07 -7.68
CA SER A 114 4.79 3.67 -7.35
C SER A 114 4.86 5.18 -7.62
N SER A 115 3.73 5.87 -7.58
CA SER A 115 3.65 7.30 -7.85
C SER A 115 4.53 8.18 -6.95
N PHE A 116 4.84 7.71 -5.74
CA PHE A 116 5.60 8.47 -4.73
C PHE A 116 6.94 7.84 -4.37
N GLY A 117 7.38 6.84 -5.14
CA GLY A 117 8.69 6.22 -4.94
C GLY A 117 8.65 4.73 -5.21
N TYR A 118 9.44 3.99 -4.45
CA TYR A 118 9.36 2.53 -4.50
C TYR A 118 8.50 2.02 -3.39
N ALA A 119 8.06 0.80 -3.62
CA ALA A 119 7.55 0.01 -2.57
C ALA A 119 8.27 -1.36 -2.59
N PHE A 120 8.18 -2.08 -1.47
CA PHE A 120 8.91 -3.31 -1.17
C PHE A 120 7.97 -4.38 -0.60
N VAL A 121 8.23 -5.65 -0.90
CA VAL A 121 7.58 -6.81 -0.25
C VAL A 121 8.66 -7.81 0.13
N TYR A 122 8.75 -8.09 1.43
CA TYR A 122 9.66 -9.05 2.03
C TYR A 122 8.87 -10.29 2.41
N TYR A 123 9.16 -11.42 1.77
CA TYR A 123 8.40 -12.68 1.94
C TYR A 123 8.79 -13.48 3.19
N GLU A 124 9.41 -12.83 4.17
CA GLU A 124 9.75 -13.41 5.46
C GLU A 124 9.19 -12.55 6.57
N ASP A 125 9.00 -13.17 7.73
CA ASP A 125 8.59 -12.43 8.91
C ASP A 125 9.78 -11.65 9.47
N ARG A 126 9.63 -10.32 9.50
CA ARG A 126 10.60 -9.41 10.08
C ARG A 126 9.91 -8.28 10.85
N PRO A 127 10.56 -7.74 11.89
CA PRO A 127 10.07 -6.53 12.53
C PRO A 127 10.13 -5.36 11.55
N ILE A 128 9.08 -4.53 11.54
CA ILE A 128 8.96 -3.36 10.67
C ILE A 128 10.11 -2.38 10.93
N GLU A 129 10.50 -2.27 12.21
CA GLU A 129 11.56 -1.40 12.72
C GLU A 129 12.94 -1.76 12.18
N ALA A 130 13.16 -2.98 11.69
CA ALA A 130 14.41 -3.37 11.05
C ALA A 130 14.50 -2.95 9.58
N ILE A 131 13.48 -2.28 9.04
CA ILE A 131 13.39 -1.89 7.63
C ILE A 131 13.10 -0.40 7.48
N VAL A 132 12.26 0.16 8.36
CA VAL A 132 11.97 1.60 8.38
C VAL A 132 13.18 2.37 8.93
N PRO A 133 13.56 3.53 8.34
CA PRO A 133 14.66 4.33 8.87
C PRO A 133 14.43 4.75 10.33
N PRO A 134 15.45 4.71 11.19
CA PRO A 134 15.29 4.91 12.64
C PRO A 134 14.89 6.32 13.04
N ASP A 135 15.08 7.30 12.16
CA ASP A 135 14.70 8.70 12.35
C ASP A 135 13.24 8.99 11.95
N TRP A 136 12.57 8.07 11.27
CA TRP A 136 11.16 8.24 10.88
C TRP A 136 10.22 8.07 12.07
N VAL A 137 9.19 8.91 12.13
CA VAL A 137 8.27 8.96 13.27
C VAL A 137 6.99 8.21 12.94
N MET A 138 6.58 7.27 13.81
CA MET A 138 5.30 6.59 13.67
C MET A 138 4.16 7.57 13.96
N VAL A 139 3.28 7.78 12.98
CA VAL A 139 2.15 8.72 13.08
C VAL A 139 0.80 8.03 13.17
N ALA A 140 0.70 6.76 12.76
CA ALA A 140 -0.51 5.97 12.94
C ALA A 140 -0.20 4.48 13.08
N ARG A 141 -1.11 3.76 13.76
CA ARG A 141 -1.07 2.31 13.90
C ARG A 141 -2.50 1.75 13.80
N ARG A 142 -2.63 0.61 13.15
CA ARG A 142 -3.87 -0.14 13.04
C ARG A 142 -3.60 -1.64 13.12
N GLY A 143 -4.56 -2.38 13.68
CA GLY A 143 -4.48 -3.83 13.81
C GLY A 143 -3.67 -4.27 15.02
N ALA A 144 -3.83 -5.54 15.38
CA ALA A 144 -3.04 -6.19 16.41
C ALA A 144 -1.77 -6.79 15.81
N PRO A 145 -0.70 -6.99 16.60
CA PRO A 145 0.45 -7.78 16.20
C PRO A 145 0.01 -9.10 15.55
N VAL A 146 0.64 -9.42 14.43
CA VAL A 146 0.29 -10.58 13.62
C VAL A 146 1.27 -11.71 13.91
N GLU A 147 0.70 -12.90 14.05
CA GLU A 147 1.39 -14.19 14.09
C GLU A 147 0.75 -15.10 13.03
N GLY A 148 1.53 -15.95 12.36
CA GLY A 148 0.98 -16.85 11.35
C GLY A 148 2.01 -17.70 10.62
N ALA A 149 1.53 -18.72 9.91
CA ALA A 149 2.38 -19.63 9.12
C ALA A 149 3.00 -18.96 7.88
N ILE A 150 2.33 -17.95 7.33
CA ILE A 150 2.83 -17.15 6.20
C ILE A 150 2.64 -15.69 6.60
N VAL A 151 3.73 -15.06 7.02
CA VAL A 151 3.80 -13.62 7.28
C VAL A 151 4.79 -13.00 6.31
N GLN A 152 4.43 -11.83 5.79
CA GLN A 152 5.30 -11.01 4.95
C GLN A 152 5.24 -9.55 5.43
N VAL A 153 6.31 -8.80 5.13
CA VAL A 153 6.37 -7.36 5.40
C VAL A 153 6.21 -6.60 4.10
N GLU A 154 5.31 -5.64 4.07
CA GLU A 154 5.07 -4.78 2.92
C GLU A 154 5.31 -3.32 3.27
N ILE A 155 6.01 -2.59 2.41
CA ILE A 155 6.32 -1.18 2.64
C ILE A 155 6.07 -0.40 1.37
N GLY A 156 5.43 0.75 1.45
CA GLY A 156 5.52 1.72 0.36
C GLY A 156 5.01 3.11 0.68
N HIS A 157 5.41 4.03 -0.18
CA HIS A 157 5.07 5.43 -0.09
C HIS A 157 3.58 5.64 -0.39
N VAL A 158 2.89 6.28 0.56
CA VAL A 158 1.52 6.80 0.35
C VAL A 158 1.54 8.27 -0.04
N SER A 159 2.63 8.97 0.30
CA SER A 159 2.97 10.32 -0.15
C SER A 159 4.50 10.49 -0.10
N PRO A 160 5.06 11.63 -0.55
CA PRO A 160 6.49 11.91 -0.39
C PRO A 160 6.95 11.94 1.08
N LYS A 161 6.06 12.30 2.03
CA LYS A 161 6.37 12.35 3.46
C LYS A 161 6.10 11.03 4.19
N VAL A 162 5.11 10.26 3.75
CA VAL A 162 4.55 9.15 4.54
C VAL A 162 4.71 7.81 3.83
N ILE A 163 5.18 6.81 4.57
CA ILE A 163 5.14 5.40 4.15
C ILE A 163 4.15 4.63 5.00
N LEU A 164 3.51 3.65 4.38
CA LEU A 164 2.79 2.57 5.04
C LEU A 164 3.73 1.37 5.12
N ALA A 165 3.91 0.83 6.32
CA ALA A 165 4.56 -0.44 6.58
C ALA A 165 3.58 -1.41 7.24
N GLU A 166 3.50 -2.63 6.72
CA GLU A 166 2.58 -3.65 7.21
C GLU A 166 3.28 -4.98 7.44
N ARG A 167 2.92 -5.65 8.53
CA ARG A 167 3.10 -7.09 8.68
C ARG A 167 1.77 -7.75 8.39
N VAL A 168 1.73 -8.61 7.38
CA VAL A 168 0.47 -9.18 6.87
C VAL A 168 0.55 -10.70 6.93
N ALA A 169 -0.42 -11.33 7.59
CA ALA A 169 -0.62 -12.77 7.55
C ALA A 169 -1.50 -13.16 6.37
N TYR A 170 -1.09 -14.24 5.74
CA TYR A 170 -1.77 -14.83 4.60
C TYR A 170 -2.16 -16.27 4.87
N ARG A 171 -3.31 -16.64 4.31
CA ARG A 171 -3.68 -18.02 4.06
C ARG A 171 -3.56 -18.28 2.56
N ARG A 172 -2.98 -19.42 2.20
CA ARG A 172 -2.89 -19.86 0.81
C ARG A 172 -4.20 -20.51 0.36
N GLN A 173 -4.62 -20.20 -0.87
CA GLN A 173 -5.73 -20.86 -1.55
C GLN A 173 -5.28 -21.14 -2.98
N GLY A 174 -4.95 -22.39 -3.30
CA GLY A 174 -4.26 -22.70 -4.55
C GLY A 174 -2.92 -21.97 -4.65
N LYS A 175 -2.75 -21.13 -5.68
CA LYS A 175 -1.61 -20.21 -5.86
C LYS A 175 -1.88 -18.80 -5.32
N ALA A 176 -3.12 -18.49 -4.95
CA ALA A 176 -3.48 -17.21 -4.38
C ALA A 176 -3.05 -17.08 -2.91
N TYR A 177 -2.76 -15.85 -2.52
CA TYR A 177 -2.46 -15.45 -1.15
C TYR A 177 -3.60 -14.56 -0.63
N CYS A 178 -4.39 -15.07 0.31
CA CYS A 178 -5.51 -14.35 0.91
C CYS A 178 -5.11 -13.76 2.27
N ARG A 179 -5.19 -12.43 2.40
CA ARG A 179 -4.94 -11.71 3.64
C ARG A 179 -5.94 -12.16 4.71
N THR A 180 -5.43 -12.54 5.87
CA THR A 180 -6.25 -12.92 7.03
C THR A 180 -6.17 -11.91 8.16
N GLN A 181 -5.00 -11.28 8.32
CA GLN A 181 -4.75 -10.29 9.36
C GLN A 181 -3.62 -9.37 8.92
N ALA A 182 -3.62 -8.12 9.38
CA ALA A 182 -2.48 -7.24 9.25
C ALA A 182 -2.29 -6.36 10.48
N GLU A 183 -1.02 -6.06 10.76
CA GLU A 183 -0.60 -4.94 11.57
C GLU A 183 -0.09 -3.89 10.60
N SER A 184 -0.64 -2.68 10.67
CA SER A 184 -0.31 -1.57 9.78
C SER A 184 0.20 -0.39 10.58
N ARG A 185 1.29 0.21 10.10
CA ARG A 185 1.93 1.37 10.73
C ARG A 185 2.27 2.38 9.66
N LEU A 186 1.95 3.64 9.93
CA LEU A 186 2.32 4.75 9.06
C LEU A 186 3.46 5.52 9.73
N TYR A 187 4.51 5.78 8.96
CA TYR A 187 5.67 6.54 9.40
C TYR A 187 5.83 7.78 8.52
N ALA A 188 6.24 8.88 9.14
CA ALA A 188 6.49 10.13 8.47
C ALA A 188 7.98 10.48 8.54
N ASP A 189 8.54 10.91 7.41
CA ASP A 189 9.90 11.46 7.34
C ASP A 189 9.90 12.86 8.00
N PRO A 190 10.67 13.08 9.09
CA PRO A 190 10.76 14.40 9.72
C PRO A 190 11.48 15.44 8.84
N ALA A 191 12.29 15.02 7.86
CA ALA A 191 13.02 15.93 6.97
C ALA A 191 12.12 16.52 5.86
N VAL A 192 10.98 15.91 5.58
CA VAL A 192 10.03 16.37 4.56
C VAL A 192 8.99 17.29 5.21
N ARG A 193 8.86 18.52 4.70
CA ARG A 193 7.83 19.45 5.19
C ARG A 193 6.43 18.94 4.80
N PRO A 194 5.46 18.90 5.74
CA PRO A 194 4.14 18.37 5.45
C PRO A 194 3.37 19.25 4.46
N ALA A 195 2.75 18.62 3.48
CA ALA A 195 1.76 19.21 2.59
C ALA A 195 0.35 18.75 2.99
N GLU A 196 -0.67 19.49 2.54
CA GLU A 196 -2.07 19.11 2.74
C GLU A 196 -2.37 17.72 2.14
N PHE A 197 -1.76 17.41 1.00
CA PHE A 197 -1.84 16.08 0.39
C PHE A 197 -1.40 14.94 1.32
N ASP A 198 -0.37 15.16 2.15
CA ASP A 198 0.12 14.12 3.07
C ASP A 198 -0.96 13.73 4.08
N LEU A 199 -1.76 14.70 4.52
CA LEU A 199 -2.89 14.46 5.42
C LEU A 199 -4.00 13.68 4.71
N VAL A 200 -4.38 14.11 3.51
CA VAL A 200 -5.39 13.38 2.70
C VAL A 200 -4.94 11.95 2.45
N ALA A 201 -3.66 11.75 2.11
CA ALA A 201 -3.08 10.44 1.87
C ALA A 201 -3.11 9.55 3.12
N LEU A 202 -2.77 10.12 4.28
CA LEU A 202 -2.82 9.43 5.57
C LEU A 202 -4.25 8.97 5.91
N VAL A 203 -5.22 9.87 5.78
CA VAL A 203 -6.64 9.62 6.04
C VAL A 203 -7.20 8.55 5.10
N MET A 204 -6.95 8.71 3.80
CA MET A 204 -7.34 7.75 2.78
C MET A 204 -6.77 6.37 3.07
N THR A 205 -5.50 6.30 3.46
CA THR A 205 -4.84 5.03 3.79
C THR A 205 -5.51 4.32 4.95
N MET A 206 -5.83 5.02 6.03
CA MET A 206 -6.48 4.43 7.20
C MET A 206 -7.90 3.95 6.90
N ARG A 207 -8.64 4.68 6.08
CA ARG A 207 -9.98 4.26 5.62
C ARG A 207 -9.93 3.05 4.70
N ALA A 208 -8.99 3.06 3.75
CA ALA A 208 -8.69 1.93 2.88
C ALA A 208 -8.39 0.65 3.69
N LEU A 209 -7.51 0.76 4.68
CA LEU A 209 -7.18 -0.33 5.60
C LEU A 209 -8.42 -0.87 6.32
N ARG A 210 -9.25 0.03 6.87
CA ARG A 210 -10.48 -0.36 7.56
C ARG A 210 -11.48 -1.08 6.65
N ALA A 211 -11.61 -0.64 5.41
CA ALA A 211 -12.48 -1.29 4.45
C ALA A 211 -11.91 -2.64 4.02
N ALA A 212 -10.59 -2.74 3.81
CA ALA A 212 -9.88 -3.97 3.52
C ALA A 212 -10.04 -5.02 4.63
N ASP A 213 -9.99 -4.63 5.91
CA ASP A 213 -10.16 -5.56 7.04
C ASP A 213 -11.55 -6.22 7.08
N ARG A 214 -12.55 -5.63 6.41
CA ARG A 214 -13.91 -6.17 6.29
C ARG A 214 -14.08 -7.13 5.11
N MET A 215 -13.05 -7.31 4.28
CA MET A 215 -13.08 -8.13 3.08
C MET A 215 -11.95 -9.15 3.09
N SER A 216 -12.22 -10.38 2.65
CA SER A 216 -11.16 -11.35 2.37
C SER A 216 -10.46 -10.96 1.07
N LEU A 217 -9.42 -10.13 1.16
CA LEU A 217 -8.63 -9.73 0.00
C LEU A 217 -7.62 -10.83 -0.36
N CYS A 218 -7.62 -11.24 -1.62
CA CYS A 218 -6.74 -12.25 -2.15
C CYS A 218 -5.96 -11.73 -3.34
N GLU A 219 -4.70 -12.13 -3.43
CA GLU A 219 -3.80 -11.70 -4.48
C GLU A 219 -3.27 -12.89 -5.29
N VAL A 220 -3.28 -12.74 -6.61
CA VAL A 220 -2.71 -13.68 -7.58
C VAL A 220 -1.62 -12.95 -8.36
N ALA A 221 -0.42 -13.53 -8.39
CA ALA A 221 0.67 -13.02 -9.18
C ALA A 221 0.66 -13.64 -10.58
N GLU A 222 0.84 -12.83 -11.61
CA GLU A 222 0.96 -13.30 -12.99
C GLU A 222 2.28 -12.80 -13.58
N GLU A 223 3.04 -13.69 -14.20
CA GLU A 223 4.24 -13.31 -14.95
C GLU A 223 3.83 -12.73 -16.31
N THR A 224 4.16 -11.46 -16.54
CA THR A 224 3.82 -10.73 -17.78
C THR A 224 4.95 -10.79 -18.80
N ALA A 225 6.17 -10.97 -18.32
CA ALA A 225 7.39 -11.23 -19.09
C ALA A 225 8.41 -11.89 -18.15
N PRO A 226 9.48 -12.53 -18.63
CA PRO A 226 10.48 -13.16 -17.77
C PRO A 226 10.97 -12.23 -16.65
N GLY A 227 10.75 -12.63 -15.39
CA GLY A 227 11.16 -11.88 -14.20
C GLY A 227 10.33 -10.61 -13.90
N ARG A 228 9.21 -10.43 -14.59
CA ARG A 228 8.30 -9.29 -14.48
C ARG A 228 6.89 -9.78 -14.17
N TYR A 229 6.32 -9.26 -13.09
CA TYR A 229 5.08 -9.78 -12.53
C TYR A 229 4.05 -8.68 -12.33
N ARG A 230 2.77 -8.99 -12.49
CA ARG A 230 1.65 -8.12 -12.08
C ARG A 230 0.82 -8.81 -11.01
N MET A 231 0.21 -8.02 -10.13
CA MET A 231 -0.71 -8.55 -9.12
C MET A 231 -2.16 -8.31 -9.54
N ARG A 232 -2.97 -9.35 -9.42
CA ARG A 232 -4.41 -9.34 -9.61
C ARG A 232 -5.08 -9.51 -8.27
N MET A 233 -6.08 -8.68 -8.00
CA MET A 233 -6.77 -8.65 -6.72
C MET A 233 -8.18 -9.24 -6.85
N PHE A 234 -8.53 -10.07 -5.88
CA PHE A 234 -9.83 -10.72 -5.78
C PHE A 234 -10.36 -10.59 -4.36
N ASP A 235 -11.67 -10.71 -4.20
CA ASP A 235 -12.24 -11.05 -2.90
C ASP A 235 -12.28 -12.58 -2.69
N GLY A 236 -12.64 -13.03 -1.49
CA GLY A 236 -12.73 -14.46 -1.16
C GLY A 236 -13.79 -15.24 -1.95
N GLY A 237 -14.71 -14.56 -2.63
CA GLY A 237 -15.71 -15.15 -3.52
C GLY A 237 -15.25 -15.27 -4.98
N GLY A 238 -14.03 -14.82 -5.29
CA GLY A 238 -13.48 -14.82 -6.64
C GLY A 238 -13.96 -13.66 -7.51
N TYR A 239 -14.54 -12.62 -6.92
CA TYR A 239 -14.82 -11.38 -7.65
C TYR A 239 -13.54 -10.57 -7.79
N ARG A 240 -13.21 -10.19 -9.02
CA ARG A 240 -12.05 -9.35 -9.31
C ARG A 240 -12.27 -7.93 -8.80
N LEU A 241 -11.26 -7.37 -8.14
CA LEU A 241 -11.24 -6.00 -7.64
C LEU A 241 -10.36 -5.15 -8.56
N ALA A 242 -10.87 -4.85 -9.76
CA ALA A 242 -10.07 -4.32 -10.86
C ALA A 242 -9.38 -2.99 -10.55
N ALA A 243 -9.99 -2.16 -9.70
CA ALA A 243 -9.41 -0.89 -9.24
C ALA A 243 -8.16 -1.08 -8.36
N LEU A 244 -7.96 -2.30 -7.82
CA LEU A 244 -6.81 -2.68 -7.02
C LEU A 244 -5.78 -3.53 -7.78
N ASP A 245 -6.09 -3.93 -9.02
CA ASP A 245 -5.12 -4.61 -9.86
C ASP A 245 -3.91 -3.70 -10.07
N ARG A 246 -2.72 -4.23 -9.84
CA ARG A 246 -1.50 -3.45 -10.02
C ARG A 246 -1.18 -3.40 -11.51
N GLY A 247 -1.37 -2.24 -12.11
CA GLY A 247 -0.76 -1.91 -13.41
C GLY A 247 0.76 -1.90 -13.34
N ASP A 248 1.32 -1.68 -12.15
CA ASP A 248 2.76 -1.69 -11.92
C ASP A 248 3.32 -3.11 -11.95
N ILE A 249 4.24 -3.29 -12.87
CA ILE A 249 5.00 -4.52 -13.03
C ILE A 249 6.08 -4.53 -11.94
N PHE A 250 5.98 -5.46 -11.01
CA PHE A 250 7.00 -5.68 -10.00
C PHE A 250 8.05 -6.69 -10.48
N GLN A 251 9.23 -6.58 -9.88
CA GLN A 251 10.37 -7.44 -10.14
C GLN A 251 10.83 -8.07 -8.83
N ILE A 252 11.32 -9.30 -8.91
CA ILE A 252 12.07 -9.88 -7.81
C ILE A 252 13.52 -9.38 -7.95
N VAL A 253 14.11 -8.91 -6.87
CA VAL A 253 15.49 -8.42 -6.83
C VAL A 253 16.22 -9.01 -5.62
N ALA A 254 17.54 -9.15 -5.75
CA ALA A 254 18.40 -9.45 -4.61
C ALA A 254 18.38 -8.27 -3.64
N ARG A 255 18.39 -8.57 -2.34
CA ARG A 255 18.45 -7.55 -1.28
C ARG A 255 19.87 -7.04 -1.17
N GLY A 256 20.04 -5.73 -1.31
CA GLY A 256 21.28 -5.05 -0.90
C GLY A 256 21.28 -4.78 0.60
N ALA A 257 22.45 -4.85 1.24
CA ALA A 257 22.62 -4.28 2.58
C ALA A 257 22.27 -2.78 2.53
N GLY A 258 21.23 -2.36 3.24
CA GLY A 258 20.82 -0.95 3.31
C GLY A 258 19.82 -0.46 2.27
N GLN A 259 19.13 -1.35 1.54
CA GLN A 259 17.91 -0.98 0.79
C GLN A 259 16.75 -0.73 1.77
N ALA A 260 16.91 0.29 2.63
CA ALA A 260 15.77 0.99 3.21
C ALA A 260 14.96 1.61 2.07
N PRO A 261 13.66 1.90 2.25
CA PRO A 261 12.96 2.76 1.31
C PRO A 261 13.81 4.02 1.10
N ALA A 262 14.33 4.20 -0.13
CA ALA A 262 15.12 5.37 -0.46
C ALA A 262 14.24 6.60 -0.18
N ARG A 263 14.81 7.63 0.45
CA ARG A 263 14.14 8.93 0.49
C ARG A 263 13.86 9.33 -0.97
N PRO A 264 12.61 9.69 -1.31
CA PRO A 264 12.25 10.04 -2.67
C PRO A 264 13.09 11.20 -3.23
#